data_AF-A0A3D1XP92-F1
#
_entry.id   AF-A0A3D1XP92-F1
#
_cell.length_a   1.000
_cell.length_b   1.000
_cell.length_c   1.000
_cell.angle_alpha   90.00
_cell.angle_beta   90.00
_cell.angle_gamma   90.00
#
_symmetry.space_group_name_H-M   'P 1'
#
loop_
_entity.id
_entity.type
_entity.pdbx_description
1 polymer ?
#
loop_
_entity_poly.entity_id
_entity_poly.type
_entity_poly.pdbx_seq_one_letter_code
_entity_poly.pdbx_strand_id
1 'polypeptide(L)' 'MKVQVDWLKEYVKIDAPVAELGHMLTMAGLEIESHELLDEEKGDVLELNVTPNRGYCLSHLGVAREVSALMG' A
#
# COMPACT_ATOMS: atom_id res chain seq x y z
N MET A 1 4.42 -1.97 9.09
CA MET A 1 4.88 -0.67 8.52
C MET A 1 3.64 0.12 8.12
N LYS A 2 3.54 1.40 8.44
CA LYS A 2 2.42 2.24 8.00
C LYS A 2 2.78 3.03 6.74
N VAL A 3 1.89 3.05 5.75
CA VAL A 3 2.03 3.87 4.54
C VAL A 3 0.72 4.61 4.26
N GLN A 4 0.83 5.87 3.89
CA GLN A 4 -0.31 6.66 3.45
C GLN A 4 -0.55 6.42 1.96
N VAL A 5 -1.78 6.09 1.58
CA VAL A 5 -2.13 5.75 0.19
C VAL A 5 -1.93 6.93 -0.74
N ASP A 6 -2.16 8.16 -0.27
CA ASP A 6 -1.97 9.36 -1.09
C ASP A 6 -0.52 9.58 -1.52
N TRP A 7 0.46 9.16 -0.71
CA TRP A 7 1.87 9.23 -1.10
C TRP A 7 2.17 8.27 -2.24
N LEU A 8 1.49 7.13 -2.30
CA LEU A 8 1.66 6.17 -3.39
C LEU A 8 1.11 6.71 -4.70
N LYS A 9 0.06 7.55 -4.65
CA LYS A 9 -0.54 8.21 -5.83
C LYS A 9 0.43 9.18 -6.53
N GLU A 10 1.47 9.66 -5.84
CA GLU A 10 2.53 10.48 -6.47
C GLU A 10 3.41 9.67 -7.43
N TYR A 11 3.49 8.35 -7.24
CA TYR A 11 4.37 7.45 -8.01
C TYR A 11 3.60 6.55 -8.97
N VAL A 12 2.37 6.16 -8.62
CA VAL A 12 1.58 5.16 -9.36
C VAL A 12 0.12 5.58 -9.41
N LYS A 13 -0.52 5.37 -10.56
CA LYS A 13 -1.96 5.59 -10.71
C LYS A 13 -2.74 4.50 -9.96
N ILE A 14 -3.53 4.90 -8.96
CA ILE A 14 -4.37 3.99 -8.16
C ILE A 14 -5.83 4.32 -8.44
N ASP A 15 -6.46 3.54 -9.31
CA ASP A 15 -7.87 3.69 -9.71
C ASP A 15 -8.81 2.68 -8.99
N ALA A 16 -8.37 2.10 -7.87
CA ALA A 16 -9.14 1.13 -7.09
C ALA A 16 -9.46 1.65 -5.68
N PRO A 17 -10.59 1.23 -5.07
CA PRO A 17 -10.85 1.47 -3.66
C PRO A 17 -9.72 0.90 -2.78
N VAL A 18 -9.43 1.56 -1.66
CA VAL A 18 -8.32 1.17 -0.76
C VAL A 18 -8.48 -0.26 -0.23
N ALA A 19 -9.73 -0.68 0.03
CA ALA A 19 -10.01 -2.06 0.44
C ALA A 19 -9.60 -3.09 -0.63
N GLU A 20 -9.84 -2.78 -1.92
CA GLU A 20 -9.45 -3.65 -3.03
C GLU A 20 -7.93 -3.64 -3.21
N LEU A 21 -7.28 -2.47 -3.10
CA LEU A 21 -5.83 -2.36 -3.09
C LEU A 21 -5.19 -3.24 -2.01
N GLY A 22 -5.71 -3.17 -0.78
CA GLY A 22 -5.22 -3.99 0.33
C GLY A 22 -5.38 -5.49 0.08
N HIS A 23 -6.52 -5.89 -0.51
CA HIS A 23 -6.74 -7.27 -0.90
C HIS A 23 -5.75 -7.74 -1.98
N MET A 24 -5.50 -6.94 -3.01
CA MET A 24 -4.52 -7.25 -4.07
C MET A 24 -3.10 -7.37 -3.51
N LEU A 25 -2.68 -6.46 -2.63
CA LEU A 25 -1.38 -6.52 -1.97
C LEU A 25 -1.23 -7.79 -1.13
N THR A 26 -2.29 -8.18 -0.42
CA THR A 26 -2.31 -9.42 0.38
C THR A 26 -2.15 -10.65 -0.53
N MET A 27 -2.87 -10.68 -1.66
CA MET A 27 -2.73 -11.75 -2.66
C MET A 27 -1.35 -11.78 -3.33
N ALA A 28 -0.67 -10.63 -3.42
CA ALA A 28 0.71 -10.53 -3.88
C ALA A 28 1.74 -10.94 -2.82
N GLY A 29 1.32 -11.32 -1.61
CA GLY A 29 2.17 -11.73 -0.49
C GLY A 29 2.67 -10.56 0.37
N LEU A 30 2.04 -9.39 0.28
CA LEU A 30 2.26 -8.25 1.17
C LEU A 30 1.02 -8.07 2.04
N GLU A 31 1.02 -8.73 3.20
CA GLU A 31 -0.13 -8.80 4.10
C GLU A 31 -0.45 -7.41 4.68
N ILE A 32 -1.74 -7.06 4.66
CA ILE A 32 -2.27 -5.86 5.32
C ILE A 32 -2.82 -6.26 6.69
N GLU A 33 -2.22 -5.72 7.75
CA GLU A 33 -2.64 -5.98 9.14
C GLU A 33 -3.86 -5.13 9.52
N SER A 34 -3.86 -3.86 9.10
CA SER A 34 -4.93 -2.92 9.43
C SER A 34 -5.09 -1.83 8.37
N HIS A 35 -6.28 -1.25 8.31
CA HIS A 35 -6.62 -0.09 7.48
C HIS A 35 -7.25 0.97 8.39
N GLU A 36 -6.63 2.14 8.44
CA GLU A 36 -7.09 3.31 9.20
C GLU A 36 -7.65 4.34 8.21
N LEU A 37 -8.96 4.58 8.28
CA LEU A 37 -9.61 5.73 7.63
C LEU A 37 -9.41 6.95 8.52
N LEU A 38 -8.52 7.85 8.11
CA LEU A 38 -8.40 9.16 8.73
C LEU A 38 -9.38 10.13 8.04
N ASP A 39 -9.64 11.28 8.68
CA ASP A 39 -10.49 12.34 8.11
C ASP A 39 -10.07 12.71 6.67
N GLU A 40 -10.98 13.32 5.89
CA GLU A 40 -10.76 13.66 4.46
C GLU A 40 -9.45 14.43 4.18
N GLU A 41 -8.90 15.15 5.17
CA GLU A 41 -7.63 15.88 5.04
C GLU A 41 -6.36 15.01 5.22
N LYS A 42 -6.47 13.85 5.86
CA LYS A 42 -5.33 13.02 6.28
C LYS A 42 -5.13 11.75 5.46
N GLY A 43 -6.11 11.37 4.63
CA GLY A 43 -6.00 10.26 3.69
C GLY A 43 -5.97 8.87 4.35
N ASP A 44 -6.15 7.83 3.54
CA ASP A 44 -6.13 6.45 4.03
C ASP A 44 -4.72 5.97 4.39
N VAL A 45 -4.60 5.27 5.52
CA VAL A 45 -3.34 4.64 5.96
C VAL A 45 -3.49 3.13 6.01
N LEU A 46 -2.54 2.43 5.38
CA LEU A 46 -2.44 0.98 5.40
C LEU A 46 -1.27 0.54 6.27
N GLU A 47 -1.52 -0.42 7.16
CA GLU A 47 -0.49 -1.10 7.93
C GLU A 47 -0.13 -2.43 7.27
N LEU A 48 1.11 -2.55 6.82
CA LEU A 48 1.63 -3.70 6.11
C LEU A 48 2.57 -4.53 6.99
N ASN A 49 2.37 -5.84 7.01
CA ASN A 49 3.33 -6.80 7.54
C ASN A 49 4.35 -7.14 6.44
N VAL A 50 5.56 -6.58 6.54
CA VAL A 50 6.61 -6.78 5.54
C VAL A 50 7.42 -8.01 5.90
N THR A 51 7.43 -9.01 5.02
CA THR A 51 8.21 -10.22 5.22
C THR A 51 9.73 -9.95 5.12
N PRO A 52 10.60 -10.68 5.84
CA PRO A 52 12.04 -10.41 5.88
C PRO A 52 12.74 -10.43 4.51
N ASN A 53 12.25 -11.25 3.58
CA ASN A 53 12.78 -11.36 2.21
C ASN A 53 12.32 -10.22 1.27
N ARG A 54 11.44 -9.32 1.73
CA ARG A 54 10.92 -8.16 0.97
C ARG A 54 11.29 -6.84 1.62
N GLY A 55 12.52 -6.72 2.12
CA GLY A 55 12.99 -5.52 2.83
C GLY A 55 12.89 -4.20 2.03
N TYR A 56 12.82 -4.24 0.70
CA TYR A 56 12.59 -3.03 -0.11
C TYR A 56 11.21 -2.40 0.13
N CYS A 57 10.21 -3.18 0.58
CA CYS A 57 8.89 -2.70 0.99
C CYS A 57 8.89 -1.98 2.34
N LEU A 58 10.03 -1.82 3.02
CA LEU A 58 10.17 -0.95 4.21
C LEU A 58 10.25 0.54 3.86
N SER A 59 10.03 0.90 2.59
CA SER A 59 9.97 2.27 2.10
C SER A 59 8.69 2.47 1.27
N HIS A 60 8.11 3.67 1.32
CA HIS A 60 6.93 4.01 0.50
C HIS A 60 7.19 3.83 -1.00
N LEU A 61 8.43 4.06 -1.45
CA LEU A 61 8.85 3.82 -2.84
C LEU A 61 8.83 2.33 -3.21
N GLY A 62 9.28 1.44 -2.32
CA GLY A 62 9.21 0.01 -2.55
C GLY A 62 7.78 -0.51 -2.58
N VAL A 63 6.92 0.02 -1.70
CA VAL A 63 5.48 -0.28 -1.74
C VAL A 63 4.86 0.22 -3.05
N ALA A 64 5.18 1.45 -3.48
CA ALA A 64 4.72 1.97 -4.76
C ALA A 64 5.14 1.07 -5.94
N ARG A 65 6.37 0.54 -5.91
CA ARG A 65 6.84 -0.40 -6.94
C ARG A 65 6.01 -1.68 -6.99
N GLU A 66 5.65 -2.26 -5.85
CA GLU A 66 4.77 -3.43 -5.81
C GLU A 66 3.35 -3.10 -6.31
N VAL A 67 2.81 -1.93 -5.93
CA VAL A 67 1.52 -1.47 -6.43
C VAL A 67 1.53 -1.28 -7.94
N SER A 68 2.59 -0.69 -8.52
CA SER A 68 2.73 -0.59 -9.98
C SER A 68 2.84 -1.97 -10.63
N ALA A 69 3.58 -2.90 -10.05
CA ALA A 69 3.67 -4.26 -10.60
C ALA A 69 2.29 -4.97 -10.68
N LEU A 70 1.35 -4.61 -9.81
CA LEU A 70 -0.01 -5.16 -9.80
C LEU A 70 -0.98 -4.40 -10.72
N MET A 71 -0.86 -3.08 -10.82
CA MET A 71 -1.83 -2.22 -11.52
C MET A 71 -1.39 -1.74 -12.91
N GLY A 72 -0.11 -1.92 -13.28
CA GLY A 72 0.50 -1.51 -14.55
C GLY A 72 1.15 -0.14 -14.48
#